data_AF-A0AAP0Q6Y9-F1
#
_entry.id   AF-A0AAP0Q6Y9-F1
#
_cell.length_a   1.000
_cell.length_b   1.000
_cell.length_c   1.000
_cell.angle_alpha   90.00
_cell.angle_beta   90.00
_cell.angle_gamma   90.00
#
_symmetry.space_group_name_H-M   'P 1'
#
loop_
_entity.id
_entity.type
_entity.pdbx_description
1 polymer ?
#
loop_
_entity_poly.entity_id
_entity_poly.type
_entity_poly.pdbx_seq_one_letter_code
_entity_poly.pdbx_strand_id
1 'polypeptide(L)'
;MSVAILNGHTVMAFVEDGEAFGRYIDERFMILDVNGDGVLSRSELQKGFEGLLTIGMDSGYTDEEVAKLYDILFEKFDSDHNGSIDAEEFRSEMKEIMVAVAHGIGDSPVQVALESDSLLMKAVEHELANPNKGPKENHECSF
;
A
#
# COMPACT_ATOMS: atom_id res chain seq x y z
N MET A 1 3.82 -15.32 -2.84
CA MET A 1 4.70 -14.40 -3.59
C MET A 1 4.60 -14.70 -5.07
N SER A 2 4.24 -13.70 -5.87
CA SER A 2 4.17 -13.72 -7.34
C SER A 2 5.13 -12.67 -7.89
N VAL A 3 5.73 -12.96 -9.04
CA VAL A 3 6.59 -11.99 -9.73
C VAL A 3 5.73 -11.17 -10.68
N ALA A 4 5.81 -9.85 -10.56
CA ALA A 4 5.08 -8.91 -11.39
C ALA A 4 6.02 -7.83 -11.94
N ILE A 5 5.64 -7.24 -13.08
CA ILE A 5 6.29 -6.07 -13.64
C ILE A 5 5.41 -4.87 -13.30
N LEU A 6 6.01 -3.82 -12.76
CA LEU A 6 5.30 -2.56 -12.52
C LEU A 6 6.23 -1.37 -12.69
N ASN A 7 5.63 -0.20 -12.95
CA ASN A 7 6.32 1.08 -12.98
C ASN A 7 5.51 2.14 -12.20
N GLY A 8 6.03 3.36 -12.14
CA GLY A 8 5.35 4.48 -11.50
C GLY A 8 3.98 4.77 -12.11
N HIS A 9 3.80 4.55 -13.41
CA HIS A 9 2.51 4.76 -14.08
C HIS A 9 1.45 3.76 -13.61
N THR A 10 1.78 2.46 -13.50
CA THR A 10 0.90 1.42 -12.97
C THR A 10 0.40 1.79 -11.57
N VAL A 11 1.33 2.21 -10.70
CA VAL A 11 1.02 2.60 -9.32
C VAL A 11 0.15 3.86 -9.28
N MET A 12 0.50 4.89 -10.06
CA MET A 12 -0.30 6.12 -10.14
C MET A 12 -1.70 5.87 -10.69
N ALA A 13 -1.85 5.05 -11.73
CA ALA A 13 -3.14 4.74 -12.32
C ALA A 13 -4.10 4.06 -11.32
N PHE A 14 -3.56 3.21 -10.44
CA PHE A 14 -4.33 2.61 -9.36
C PHE A 14 -4.76 3.63 -8.30
N VAL A 15 -3.85 4.51 -7.88
CA VAL A 15 -4.12 5.56 -6.89
C VAL A 15 -5.11 6.62 -7.41
N GLU A 16 -5.04 6.94 -8.70
CA GLU A 16 -5.97 7.85 -9.36
C GLU A 16 -7.38 7.26 -9.48
N ASP A 17 -7.49 5.93 -9.56
CA ASP A 17 -8.77 5.23 -9.44
C ASP A 17 -9.21 5.19 -7.98
N GLY A 18 -9.78 6.33 -7.54
CA GLY A 18 -10.24 6.51 -6.17
C GLY A 18 -11.27 5.47 -5.72
N GLU A 19 -12.03 4.85 -6.62
CA GLU A 19 -12.98 3.78 -6.27
C GLU A 19 -12.24 2.46 -5.99
N ALA A 20 -11.35 2.02 -6.89
CA ALA A 20 -10.58 0.79 -6.70
C ALA A 20 -9.63 0.90 -5.51
N PHE A 21 -8.91 2.04 -5.41
CA PHE A 21 -8.02 2.33 -4.30
C PHE A 21 -8.80 2.46 -2.99
N GLY A 22 -9.89 3.24 -2.98
CA GLY A 22 -10.73 3.43 -1.80
C GLY A 22 -11.25 2.09 -1.27
N ARG A 23 -11.85 1.27 -2.12
CA ARG A 23 -12.38 -0.04 -1.71
C ARG A 23 -11.30 -0.94 -1.12
N TYR A 24 -10.12 -0.99 -1.71
CA TYR A 24 -9.02 -1.80 -1.19
C TYR A 24 -8.55 -1.27 0.17
N ILE A 25 -8.35 0.04 0.31
CA ILE A 25 -7.95 0.65 1.57
C ILE A 25 -9.01 0.46 2.65
N ASP A 26 -10.29 0.61 2.32
CA ASP A 26 -11.41 0.41 3.25
C ASP A 26 -11.48 -1.05 3.71
N GLU A 27 -11.31 -2.02 2.79
CA GLU A 27 -11.22 -3.44 3.13
C GLU A 27 -10.05 -3.72 4.09
N ARG A 28 -8.90 -3.06 3.89
CA ARG A 28 -7.75 -3.18 4.80
C ARG A 28 -8.02 -2.51 6.13
N PHE A 29 -8.59 -1.32 6.13
CA PHE A 29 -8.97 -0.59 7.33
C PHE A 29 -9.90 -1.44 8.20
N MET A 30 -10.92 -2.08 7.61
CA MET A 30 -11.83 -2.98 8.33
C MET A 30 -11.16 -4.23 8.91
N ILE A 31 -10.07 -4.70 8.30
CA ILE A 31 -9.29 -5.82 8.85
C ILE A 31 -8.45 -5.36 10.05
N LEU A 32 -7.97 -4.12 10.02
CA LEU A 32 -7.20 -3.50 11.10
C LEU A 32 -8.10 -3.09 12.28
N ASP A 33 -9.30 -2.57 11.99
CA ASP A 33 -10.32 -2.15 12.96
C ASP A 33 -11.03 -3.38 13.55
N VAL A 34 -10.34 -4.04 14.48
CA VAL A 34 -10.83 -5.26 15.14
C VAL A 34 -12.06 -4.97 16.00
N ASN A 35 -12.14 -3.78 16.58
CA ASN A 35 -13.20 -3.41 17.50
C ASN A 35 -14.46 -2.87 16.76
N GLY A 36 -14.32 -2.41 15.51
CA GLY A 36 -15.38 -1.92 14.66
C GLY A 36 -15.89 -0.52 15.02
N ASP A 37 -15.07 0.32 15.66
CA ASP A 37 -15.43 1.67 16.08
C ASP A 37 -15.24 2.71 14.96
N GLY A 38 -14.67 2.29 13.82
CA GLY A 38 -14.42 3.15 12.67
C GLY A 38 -13.15 3.98 12.76
N VAL A 39 -12.28 3.71 13.74
CA VAL A 39 -10.97 4.33 13.89
C VAL A 39 -9.90 3.28 14.22
N LEU A 40 -8.64 3.55 13.90
CA LEU A 40 -7.52 2.68 14.28
C LEU A 40 -6.81 3.24 15.49
N SER A 41 -6.86 2.50 16.59
CA SER A 41 -6.03 2.78 17.75
C SER A 41 -4.59 2.31 17.52
N ARG A 42 -3.64 2.85 18.30
CA ARG A 42 -2.22 2.41 18.25
C ARG A 42 -2.06 0.90 18.40
N SER A 43 -2.89 0.28 19.23
CA SER A 43 -2.87 -1.17 19.48
C SER A 43 -3.38 -1.99 18.29
N GLU A 44 -4.37 -1.47 17.57
CA GLU A 44 -4.89 -2.10 16.34
C GLU A 44 -3.92 -1.94 15.18
N LEU A 45 -3.34 -0.74 15.03
CA LEU A 45 -2.33 -0.48 14.02
C LEU A 45 -1.11 -1.40 14.23
N GLN A 46 -0.61 -1.50 15.46
CA GLN A 46 0.52 -2.37 15.79
C GLN A 46 0.27 -3.84 15.43
N LYS A 47 -0.92 -4.37 15.75
CA LYS A 47 -1.28 -5.77 15.46
C LYS A 47 -1.56 -6.03 13.99
N GLY A 48 -2.14 -5.06 13.32
CA GLY A 48 -2.59 -5.22 11.95
C GLY A 48 -1.53 -4.89 10.90
N PHE A 49 -0.56 -4.03 11.22
CA PHE A 49 0.59 -3.74 10.33
C PHE A 49 1.51 -4.95 10.13
N GLU A 50 1.58 -5.88 11.09
CA GLU A 50 2.30 -7.15 10.91
C GLU A 50 1.80 -7.94 9.69
N GLY A 51 0.53 -7.77 9.30
CA GLY A 51 -0.07 -8.41 8.13
C GLY A 51 -0.20 -7.53 6.89
N LEU A 52 -0.17 -6.20 7.03
CA LEU A 52 -0.42 -5.26 5.93
C LEU A 52 0.86 -4.79 5.23
N LEU A 53 1.95 -4.64 5.98
CA LEU A 53 3.18 -4.00 5.54
C LEU A 53 4.36 -4.98 5.52
N THR A 54 4.19 -6.11 4.84
CA THR A 54 5.31 -6.88 4.25
C THR A 54 6.02 -6.09 3.13
N ILE A 55 6.08 -4.76 3.22
CA ILE A 55 6.97 -3.94 2.39
C ILE A 55 8.30 -3.89 3.17
N GLY A 56 9.06 -4.97 3.05
CA GLY A 56 10.51 -4.94 3.31
C GLY A 56 10.97 -4.75 4.76
N MET A 57 10.11 -4.81 5.77
CA MET A 57 10.56 -5.01 7.15
C MET A 57 10.95 -6.48 7.34
N ASP A 58 12.13 -6.81 6.82
CA ASP A 58 12.76 -8.09 7.07
C ASP A 58 12.89 -8.29 8.58
N SER A 59 12.53 -9.49 9.04
CA SER A 59 12.24 -9.90 10.42
C SER A 59 13.46 -9.89 11.37
N GLY A 60 14.16 -8.76 11.47
CA GLY A 60 15.39 -8.57 12.24
C GLY A 60 15.34 -7.45 13.29
N TYR A 61 14.23 -6.73 13.39
CA TYR A 61 14.04 -5.67 14.39
C TYR A 61 13.53 -6.25 15.72
N THR A 62 13.97 -5.69 16.84
CA THR A 62 13.41 -6.09 18.15
C THR A 62 12.00 -5.52 18.33
N ASP A 63 11.18 -6.15 19.17
CA ASP A 63 9.82 -5.69 19.48
C ASP A 63 9.80 -4.19 19.87
N GLU A 64 10.84 -3.68 20.53
CA GLU A 64 10.95 -2.27 20.88
C GLU A 64 11.27 -1.34 19.70
N GLU A 65 12.07 -1.79 18.73
CA GLU A 65 12.37 -1.03 17.52
C GLU A 65 11.16 -0.97 16.59
N VAL A 66 10.48 -2.10 16.47
CA VAL A 66 9.21 -2.22 15.74
C VAL A 66 8.15 -1.32 16.38
N ALA A 67 8.01 -1.33 17.71
CA ALA A 67 7.08 -0.46 18.42
C ALA A 67 7.35 1.04 18.18
N LYS A 68 8.63 1.45 18.19
CA LYS A 68 8.99 2.86 17.89
C LYS A 68 8.70 3.24 16.44
N LEU A 69 8.93 2.34 15.50
CA LEU A 69 8.60 2.57 14.10
C LEU A 69 7.09 2.70 13.93
N TYR A 70 6.30 1.90 14.63
CA TYR A 70 4.85 2.05 14.66
C TYR A 70 4.39 3.35 15.31
N ASP A 71 5.00 3.80 16.40
CA ASP A 71 4.66 5.11 16.98
C ASP A 71 4.95 6.25 16.00
N ILE A 72 6.10 6.23 15.30
CA ILE A 72 6.44 7.24 14.28
C ILE A 72 5.46 7.20 13.11
N LEU A 73 5.09 6.00 12.65
CA LEU A 73 4.13 5.83 11.57
C LEU A 73 2.74 6.27 12.01
N PHE A 74 2.33 5.95 13.23
CA PHE A 74 1.06 6.37 13.80
C PHE A 74 0.97 7.89 13.89
N GLU A 75 1.99 8.55 14.44
CA GLU A 75 2.05 10.03 14.52
C GLU A 75 2.05 10.70 13.15
N LYS A 76 2.55 10.00 12.13
CA LYS A 76 2.49 10.49 10.76
C LYS A 76 1.10 10.34 10.15
N PHE A 77 0.38 9.27 10.51
CA PHE A 77 -0.96 9.02 10.00
C PHE A 77 -2.03 9.87 10.70
N ASP A 78 -1.93 10.00 12.01
CA ASP A 78 -2.77 10.81 12.89
C ASP A 78 -2.44 12.30 12.70
N SER A 79 -3.00 12.90 11.65
CA SER A 79 -2.71 14.27 11.21
C SER A 79 -3.33 15.31 12.13
N ASP A 80 -4.49 15.00 12.71
CA ASP A 80 -5.17 15.86 13.67
C ASP A 80 -4.68 15.66 15.13
N HIS A 81 -3.83 14.66 15.35
CA HIS A 81 -3.28 14.27 16.65
C HIS A 81 -4.37 13.98 17.69
N ASN A 82 -5.51 13.44 17.24
CA ASN A 82 -6.62 13.05 18.11
C ASN A 82 -6.35 11.73 18.86
N GLY A 83 -5.27 11.01 18.48
CA GLY A 83 -4.85 9.74 19.09
C GLY A 83 -5.49 8.50 18.46
N SER A 84 -6.15 8.65 17.31
CA SER A 84 -6.79 7.60 16.52
C SER A 84 -6.71 7.94 15.03
N ILE A 85 -6.58 6.94 14.16
CA ILE A 85 -6.51 7.19 12.72
C ILE A 85 -7.87 6.86 12.13
N ASP A 86 -8.56 7.85 11.57
CA ASP A 86 -9.82 7.60 10.88
C ASP A 86 -9.61 7.07 9.44
N ALA A 87 -10.69 6.63 8.81
CA ALA A 87 -10.63 6.07 7.45
C ALA A 87 -10.17 7.09 6.40
N GLU A 88 -10.48 8.38 6.58
CA GLU A 88 -10.06 9.44 5.65
C GLU A 88 -8.55 9.71 5.77
N GLU A 89 -8.05 9.80 7.01
CA GLU A 89 -6.61 9.92 7.31
C GLU A 89 -5.83 8.74 6.76
N PHE A 90 -6.27 7.52 7.08
CA PHE A 90 -5.64 6.29 6.60
C PHE A 90 -5.58 6.27 5.06
N ARG A 91 -6.67 6.66 4.39
CA ARG A 91 -6.71 6.70 2.93
C ARG A 91 -5.81 7.77 2.34
N SER A 92 -5.77 8.97 2.94
CA SER A 92 -4.94 10.07 2.47
C SER A 92 -3.45 9.70 2.54
N GLU A 93 -3.03 9.13 3.67
CA GLU A 93 -1.63 8.79 3.91
C GLU A 93 -1.16 7.62 3.05
N MET A 94 -2.00 6.57 2.93
CA MET A 94 -1.71 5.45 2.04
C MET A 94 -1.61 5.89 0.58
N LYS A 95 -2.40 6.90 0.18
CA LYS A 95 -2.32 7.52 -1.14
C LYS A 95 -1.00 8.26 -1.33
N GLU A 96 -0.58 9.08 -0.35
CA GLU A 96 0.70 9.79 -0.44
C GLU A 96 1.89 8.84 -0.52
N ILE A 97 1.90 7.78 0.29
CA ILE A 97 2.92 6.73 0.25
C ILE A 97 3.00 6.10 -1.14
N MET A 98 1.86 5.71 -1.73
CA MET A 98 1.84 5.13 -3.07
C MET A 98 2.33 6.08 -4.15
N VAL A 99 1.97 7.37 -4.07
CA VAL A 99 2.49 8.40 -4.98
C VAL A 99 4.00 8.55 -4.83
N ALA A 100 4.52 8.53 -3.60
CA ALA A 100 5.95 8.57 -3.33
C ALA A 100 6.67 7.34 -3.88
N VAL A 101 6.08 6.15 -3.73
CA VAL A 101 6.60 4.89 -4.32
C VAL A 101 6.59 4.97 -5.84
N ALA A 102 5.52 5.47 -6.45
CA ALA A 102 5.44 5.65 -7.89
C ALA A 102 6.54 6.58 -8.42
N HIS A 103 6.77 7.71 -7.75
CA HIS A 103 7.85 8.63 -8.08
C HIS A 103 9.24 8.02 -7.84
N GLY A 104 9.39 7.21 -6.78
CA GLY A 104 10.65 6.54 -6.45
C GLY A 104 11.04 5.44 -7.44
N ILE A 105 10.06 4.70 -7.96
CA ILE A 105 10.26 3.67 -9.01
C ILE A 105 10.47 4.34 -10.38
N GLY A 106 9.76 5.43 -10.66
CA GLY A 106 9.81 6.15 -11.92
C GLY A 106 9.16 5.38 -13.08
N ASP A 107 9.35 5.86 -14.31
CA ASP A 107 8.68 5.30 -15.50
C ASP A 107 9.32 4.01 -16.04
N SER A 108 10.45 3.58 -15.47
CA SER A 108 11.13 2.37 -15.90
C SER A 108 10.42 1.13 -15.37
N PRO A 109 10.11 0.13 -16.21
CA PRO A 109 9.56 -1.14 -15.74
C PRO A 109 10.54 -1.83 -14.80
N VAL A 110 10.05 -2.21 -13.61
CA VAL A 110 10.81 -2.97 -12.62
C VAL A 110 10.09 -4.28 -12.35
N GLN A 111 10.86 -5.37 -12.35
CA GLN A 111 10.36 -6.68 -11.95
C GLN A 111 10.52 -6.83 -10.43
N VAL A 112 9.42 -7.10 -9.75
CA VAL A 112 9.39 -7.25 -8.29
C VAL A 112 8.66 -8.53 -7.88
N ALA A 113 9.14 -9.15 -6.81
CA ALA A 113 8.42 -10.24 -6.15
C ALA A 113 7.49 -9.64 -5.10
N LEU A 114 6.19 -9.81 -5.29
CA LEU A 114 5.15 -9.23 -4.46
C LEU A 114 4.34 -10.33 -3.78
N GLU A 115 3.78 -10.04 -2.61
CA GLU A 115 2.76 -10.89 -2.03
C GLU A 115 1.43 -10.71 -2.75
N SER A 116 0.64 -11.78 -2.85
CA SER A 116 -0.61 -11.83 -3.61
C SER A 116 -1.62 -10.76 -3.19
N ASP A 117 -1.54 -10.37 -1.92
CA ASP A 117 -2.42 -9.41 -1.26
C ASP A 117 -1.73 -8.07 -1.00
N SER A 118 -0.54 -7.85 -1.55
CA SER A 118 0.16 -6.58 -1.38
C SER A 118 -0.49 -5.45 -2.20
N LEU A 119 -0.30 -4.22 -1.72
CA LEU A 119 -0.87 -3.03 -2.35
C LEU A 119 -0.35 -2.81 -3.79
N LEU A 120 0.91 -3.13 -4.03
CA LEU A 120 1.52 -3.07 -5.36
C LEU A 120 0.98 -4.18 -6.29
N MET A 121 0.62 -5.34 -5.76
CA MET A 121 0.01 -6.40 -6.57
C MET A 121 -1.39 -5.97 -7.04
N LYS A 122 -2.16 -5.28 -6.20
CA LYS A 122 -3.46 -4.72 -6.58
C LYS A 122 -3.35 -3.65 -7.65
N ALA A 123 -2.29 -2.84 -7.63
CA ALA A 123 -2.03 -1.90 -8.71
C ALA A 123 -1.78 -2.60 -10.06
N VAL A 124 -1.04 -3.71 -10.05
CA VAL A 124 -0.82 -4.54 -11.25
C VAL A 124 -2.12 -5.19 -11.73
N GLU A 125 -2.91 -5.76 -10.81
CA GLU A 125 -4.22 -6.36 -11.13
C GLU A 125 -5.19 -5.31 -11.72
N HIS A 126 -5.16 -4.08 -11.19
CA HIS A 126 -5.95 -2.97 -11.69
C HIS A 126 -5.57 -2.59 -13.12
N GLU A 127 -4.29 -2.51 -13.43
CA GLU A 127 -3.80 -2.24 -14.78
C GLU A 127 -4.16 -3.37 -15.76
N LEU A 128 -4.02 -4.64 -15.34
CA LEU A 128 -4.44 -5.80 -16.12
C LEU A 128 -5.95 -5.82 -16.39
N ALA A 129 -6.75 -5.37 -15.43
CA ALA A 129 -8.20 -5.22 -15.59
C ALA A 129 -8.58 -4.02 -16.48
N ASN A 130 -7.71 -3.00 -16.57
CA ASN A 130 -7.91 -1.76 -17.33
C ASN A 130 -6.76 -1.50 -18.33
N PRO A 131 -6.59 -2.32 -19.37
CA PRO A 131 -5.42 -2.29 -20.28
C PRO A 131 -5.30 -1.02 -21.15
N ASN A 132 -6.26 -0.09 -21.08
CA ASN A 132 -6.26 1.15 -21.87
C ASN A 132 -5.43 2.30 -21.26
N LYS A 133 -4.77 2.07 -20.10
CA LYS A 133 -3.98 3.11 -19.42
C LYS A 133 -2.52 2.72 -19.12
N GLY A 134 -2.06 1.50 -19.35
CA GLY A 134 -0.66 1.11 -19.15
C GLY A 134 0.20 1.23 -20.42
N PRO A 135 1.54 1.38 -20.31
CA PRO A 135 2.40 1.39 -21.48
C PRO A 135 2.31 0.02 -22.18
N LYS A 136 2.14 0.06 -23.50
CA LYS A 136 2.10 -1.14 -24.34
C LYS A 136 3.38 -1.93 -24.12
N GLU A 137 3.28 -3.10 -23.49
CA GLU A 137 4.34 -4.10 -23.55
C GLU A 137 4.43 -4.60 -24.99
N ASN A 138 5.35 -4.02 -25.77
CA ASN A 138 5.87 -4.64 -26.98
C ASN A 138 6.62 -5.90 -26.55
N HIS A 139 5.87 -7.01 -26.49
CA HIS A 139 6.41 -8.35 -26.59
C HIS A 139 7.09 -8.50 -27.96
N GLU A 140 8.38 -8.20 -28.02
CA GLU A 140 9.26 -8.71 -29.07
C GLU A 140 10.41 -9.50 -28.42
N CYS A 141 10.07 -10.65 -27.82
CA CYS A 141 10.98 -11.78 -27.85
C CYS A 141 10.76 -12.51 -29.18
N SER A 142 11.48 -12.06 -30.22
CA SER A 142 11.59 -12.77 -31.49
C SER A 142 12.90 -13.57 -31.54
N PHE A 143 12.72 -14.90 -31.54
CA PHE A 143 13.62 -16.00 -31.94
C PHE A 143 14.91 -16.28 -31.16
#